data_AF-S5T4Y4-F1
#
_entry.id   AF-S5T4Y4-F1
#
_cell.length_a   1.000
_cell.length_b   1.000
_cell.length_c   1.000
_cell.angle_alpha   90.00
_cell.angle_beta   90.00
_cell.angle_gamma   90.00
#
_symmetry.space_group_name_H-M   'P 1'
#
loop_
_entity.id
_entity.type
_entity.pdbx_description
1 polymer ?
#
loop_
_entity_poly.entity_id
_entity_poly.type
_entity_poly.pdbx_seq_one_letter_code
_entity_poly.pdbx_strand_id
1 'polypeptide(L)'
;MNPSLHDVATAETLLVVSDFDGTLAGIVPDPSAVPVHRGGLGALARLAGLPGTTVAILSGRGREDLRRVCPLRAPVVLAGSHGAESGEHGVTLTDEMAAALESVAAELDSLTRSDGSAYVERKPFQTVFHVAPLAARDPAAAAALLEQARLVYAHGTTVAGGKNIVEFSAATVTKGTWIAAERAHVGAGRTVFVGDDVTDENGFAALGPDDLGVKVGDGETLAAVRVPDRDAAAEWLTQLAAARAAHTGIPSDRAARCQAVAAGFTAVAVQVTDWEAQTPCEQWLARDVVAHLTHWYPHNLARAGVDLHLTVDAQADPLGAWYELARAAQEVLEDPARAQAVYAAGPDEGKTVEQVTNGYFIPDVFMHTWDLARSQGMRVGLDPDFARRQLRGLQGLGEALQDGGRFAEPREVPEGASAGDELMAFSGRDPEFGLR
;
A
#
# COMPACT_ATOMS: atom_id res chain seq x y z
N MET A 1 3.45 -28.35 11.16
CA MET A 1 3.94 -27.14 11.87
C MET A 1 3.56 -25.97 10.98
N ASN A 2 2.98 -24.92 11.55
CA ASN A 2 2.61 -23.73 10.75
C ASN A 2 3.90 -23.03 10.28
N PRO A 3 3.92 -22.43 9.08
CA PRO A 3 5.08 -21.71 8.58
C PRO A 3 5.39 -20.50 9.47
N SER A 4 6.67 -20.19 9.61
CA SER A 4 7.12 -18.96 10.27
C SER A 4 7.06 -17.77 9.32
N LEU A 5 7.20 -16.55 9.86
CA LEU A 5 7.38 -15.33 9.06
C LEU A 5 8.56 -15.44 8.08
N HIS A 6 9.65 -16.07 8.51
CA HIS A 6 10.82 -16.27 7.65
C HIS A 6 10.49 -17.22 6.49
N ASP A 7 9.75 -18.30 6.73
CA ASP A 7 9.38 -19.27 5.69
C ASP A 7 8.55 -18.62 4.58
N VAL A 8 7.60 -17.75 4.93
CA VAL A 8 6.81 -17.00 3.94
C VAL A 8 7.62 -15.90 3.25
N ALA A 9 8.52 -15.22 3.98
CA ALA A 9 9.35 -14.16 3.43
C ALA A 9 10.33 -14.67 2.35
N THR A 10 10.75 -15.93 2.42
CA THR A 10 11.67 -16.56 1.46
C THR A 10 10.98 -17.34 0.33
N ALA A 11 9.66 -17.21 0.16
CA ALA A 11 8.95 -17.82 -0.97
C ALA A 11 9.46 -17.29 -2.31
N GLU A 12 9.45 -18.07 -3.40
CA GLU A 12 9.79 -17.50 -4.71
C GLU A 12 8.77 -16.41 -5.10
N THR A 13 7.49 -16.76 -5.03
CA THR A 13 6.34 -15.87 -5.23
C THR A 13 5.48 -15.79 -3.96
N LEU A 14 5.20 -14.57 -3.52
CA LEU A 14 4.47 -14.27 -2.29
C LEU A 14 3.26 -13.38 -2.59
N LEU A 15 2.08 -13.80 -2.15
CA LEU A 15 0.90 -12.95 -2.10
C LEU A 15 0.68 -12.48 -0.66
N VAL A 16 0.64 -11.16 -0.43
CA VAL A 16 0.31 -10.58 0.87
C VAL A 16 -1.03 -9.88 0.77
N VAL A 17 -2.01 -10.35 1.53
CA VAL A 17 -3.34 -9.77 1.60
C VAL A 17 -3.55 -9.20 3.00
N SER A 18 -4.08 -8.00 3.09
CA SER A 18 -4.49 -7.40 4.36
C SER A 18 -5.93 -6.95 4.27
N ASP A 19 -6.70 -7.22 5.31
CA ASP A 19 -7.90 -6.44 5.57
C ASP A 19 -7.54 -4.96 5.87
N PHE A 20 -8.53 -4.08 5.80
CA PHE A 20 -8.40 -2.67 6.06
C PHE A 20 -8.96 -2.23 7.43
N ASP A 21 -10.26 -2.41 7.69
CA ASP A 21 -10.94 -1.83 8.86
C ASP A 21 -10.76 -2.71 10.09
N GLY A 22 -10.12 -2.20 11.13
CA GLY A 22 -9.77 -3.01 12.31
C GLY A 22 -8.40 -3.68 12.19
N THR A 23 -7.83 -3.73 10.98
CA THR A 23 -6.47 -4.22 10.70
C THR A 23 -5.48 -3.07 10.42
N LEU A 24 -5.68 -2.31 9.34
CA LEU A 24 -4.84 -1.18 8.93
C LEU A 24 -5.46 0.17 9.30
N ALA A 25 -6.72 0.19 9.72
CA ALA A 25 -7.51 1.39 9.91
C ALA A 25 -8.36 1.26 11.17
N GLY A 26 -8.79 2.39 11.74
CA GLY A 26 -9.69 2.41 12.90
C GLY A 26 -11.09 1.94 12.59
N ILE A 27 -11.78 1.47 13.62
CA ILE A 27 -13.24 1.36 13.58
C ILE A 27 -13.79 2.58 14.29
N VAL A 28 -14.31 3.54 13.51
CA VAL A 28 -14.86 4.79 14.01
C VAL A 28 -16.29 4.99 13.49
N PRO A 29 -17.15 5.75 14.20
CA PRO A 29 -18.54 5.96 13.76
C PRO A 29 -18.68 6.63 12.40
N ASP A 30 -17.76 7.53 12.05
CA ASP A 30 -17.70 8.17 10.73
C ASP A 30 -16.76 7.35 9.82
N PRO A 31 -17.30 6.56 8.87
CA PRO A 31 -16.50 5.72 8.01
C PRO A 31 -15.61 6.51 7.05
N SER A 32 -15.79 7.83 6.90
CA SER A 32 -14.96 8.68 6.03
C SER A 32 -13.72 9.26 6.73
N ALA A 33 -13.71 9.28 8.06
CA ALA A 33 -12.66 9.91 8.88
C ALA A 33 -11.76 8.88 9.59
N VAL A 34 -11.55 7.72 8.96
CA VAL A 34 -10.90 6.59 9.62
C VAL A 34 -9.39 6.84 9.78
N PRO A 35 -8.85 6.76 11.01
CA PRO A 35 -7.41 6.88 11.20
C PRO A 35 -6.69 5.64 10.67
N VAL A 36 -5.83 5.84 9.67
CA VAL A 36 -5.02 4.77 9.07
C VAL A 36 -3.69 4.60 9.80
N HIS A 37 -3.27 3.35 9.94
CA HIS A 37 -1.97 3.00 10.49
C HIS A 37 -0.89 3.13 9.42
N ARG A 38 -0.24 4.31 9.38
CA ARG A 38 0.75 4.65 8.36
C ARG A 38 1.93 3.68 8.28
N GLY A 39 2.42 3.15 9.41
CA GLY A 39 3.49 2.14 9.43
C GLY A 39 3.14 0.86 8.66
N GLY A 40 1.94 0.30 8.89
CA GLY A 40 1.43 -0.85 8.14
C GLY A 40 1.24 -0.55 6.66
N LEU A 41 0.71 0.63 6.30
CA LEU A 41 0.63 1.05 4.90
C LEU A 41 2.00 1.17 4.24
N GLY A 42 2.99 1.71 4.96
CA GLY A 42 4.38 1.77 4.51
C GLY A 42 4.99 0.39 4.29
N ALA A 43 4.71 -0.57 5.19
CA ALA A 43 5.16 -1.95 5.03
C ALA A 43 4.57 -2.63 3.78
N LEU A 44 3.26 -2.46 3.54
CA LEU A 44 2.59 -2.97 2.34
C LEU A 44 3.13 -2.31 1.06
N ALA A 45 3.35 -0.99 1.06
CA ALA A 45 3.96 -0.28 -0.06
C ALA A 45 5.36 -0.82 -0.38
N ARG A 46 6.19 -1.05 0.65
CA ARG A 46 7.52 -1.65 0.48
C ARG A 46 7.43 -3.05 -0.11
N LEU A 47 6.57 -3.92 0.45
CA LEU A 47 6.37 -5.29 -0.03
C LEU A 47 5.96 -5.31 -1.51
N ALA A 48 5.09 -4.41 -1.94
CA ALA A 48 4.55 -4.37 -3.29
C ALA A 48 5.57 -4.04 -4.39
N GLY A 49 6.76 -3.53 -4.03
CA GLY A 49 7.86 -3.34 -4.98
C GLY A 49 8.96 -4.40 -4.92
N LEU A 50 8.87 -5.36 -3.99
CA LEU A 50 9.90 -6.40 -3.86
C LEU A 50 9.67 -7.51 -4.90
N PRO A 51 10.75 -8.09 -5.47
CA PRO A 51 10.65 -9.15 -6.45
C PRO A 51 9.71 -10.29 -6.03
N GLY A 52 8.89 -10.77 -6.98
CA GLY A 52 7.95 -11.87 -6.76
C GLY A 52 6.94 -11.63 -5.63
N THR A 53 6.56 -10.38 -5.36
CA THR A 53 5.65 -10.05 -4.26
C THR A 53 4.44 -9.29 -4.78
N THR A 54 3.25 -9.85 -4.64
CA THR A 54 1.98 -9.16 -4.90
C THR A 54 1.35 -8.76 -3.58
N VAL A 55 0.80 -7.54 -3.51
CA VAL A 55 0.15 -7.04 -2.31
C VAL A 55 -1.27 -6.56 -2.63
N ALA A 56 -2.22 -6.94 -1.78
CA ALA A 56 -3.61 -6.53 -1.88
C ALA A 56 -4.17 -6.04 -0.54
N ILE A 57 -4.99 -4.99 -0.61
CA ILE A 57 -5.93 -4.64 0.44
C ILE A 57 -7.30 -5.19 0.05
N LEU A 58 -7.87 -6.03 0.90
CA LEU A 58 -9.14 -6.72 0.68
C LEU A 58 -10.15 -6.32 1.76
N SER A 59 -11.04 -5.38 1.41
CA SER A 59 -11.97 -4.75 2.34
C SER A 59 -13.44 -5.08 2.02
N GLY A 60 -14.29 -5.03 3.04
CA GLY A 60 -15.75 -5.02 2.88
C GLY A 60 -16.32 -3.68 2.40
N ARG A 61 -15.53 -2.59 2.43
CA ARG A 61 -15.93 -1.28 1.87
C ARG A 61 -16.13 -1.35 0.37
N GLY A 62 -16.98 -0.48 -0.17
CA GLY A 62 -17.00 -0.22 -1.60
C GLY A 62 -15.64 0.24 -2.10
N ARG A 63 -15.23 -0.12 -3.32
CA ARG A 63 -13.87 0.19 -3.81
C ARG A 63 -13.59 1.70 -3.87
N GLU A 64 -14.59 2.49 -4.25
CA GLU A 64 -14.48 3.95 -4.27
C GLU A 64 -14.31 4.53 -2.86
N ASP A 65 -15.05 4.02 -1.87
CA ASP A 65 -14.92 4.44 -0.47
C ASP A 65 -13.55 4.07 0.08
N LEU A 66 -13.06 2.86 -0.23
CA LEU A 66 -11.72 2.42 0.13
C LEU A 66 -10.65 3.35 -0.45
N ARG A 67 -10.78 3.79 -1.71
CA ARG A 67 -9.82 4.71 -2.36
C ARG A 67 -9.76 6.09 -1.72
N ARG A 68 -10.85 6.53 -1.08
CA ARG A 68 -10.92 7.82 -0.38
C ARG A 68 -10.14 7.82 0.92
N VAL A 69 -10.15 6.69 1.64
CA VAL A 69 -9.54 6.58 2.97
C VAL A 69 -8.16 5.89 2.96
N CYS A 70 -7.90 5.03 1.98
CA CYS A 70 -6.60 4.39 1.80
C CYS A 70 -5.73 5.21 0.82
N PRO A 71 -4.55 5.68 1.23
CA PRO A 71 -3.65 6.42 0.34
C PRO A 71 -2.87 5.54 -0.63
N LEU A 72 -2.84 4.21 -0.43
CA LEU A 72 -2.11 3.31 -1.33
C LEU A 72 -2.71 3.26 -2.73
N ARG A 73 -1.86 3.05 -3.72
CA ARG A 73 -2.18 2.97 -5.14
C ARG A 73 -1.40 1.80 -5.76
N ALA A 74 -1.52 1.61 -7.07
CA ALA A 74 -0.72 0.65 -7.81
C ALA A 74 0.79 0.76 -7.44
N PRO A 75 1.51 -0.38 -7.30
CA PRO A 75 1.08 -1.73 -7.66
C PRO A 75 0.26 -2.47 -6.58
N VAL A 76 -0.11 -1.82 -5.46
CA VAL A 76 -1.01 -2.43 -4.47
C VAL A 76 -2.42 -2.55 -5.05
N VAL A 77 -2.97 -3.76 -5.01
CA VAL A 77 -4.35 -4.05 -5.44
C VAL A 77 -5.32 -3.57 -4.36
N LEU A 78 -6.35 -2.82 -4.75
CA LEU A 78 -7.44 -2.42 -3.87
C LEU A 78 -8.72 -3.17 -4.28
N ALA A 79 -9.10 -4.16 -3.48
CA ALA A 79 -10.30 -4.97 -3.68
C ALA A 79 -11.38 -4.57 -2.66
N GLY A 80 -12.49 -4.04 -3.18
CA GLY A 80 -13.66 -3.66 -2.39
C GLY A 80 -14.77 -4.71 -2.42
N SER A 81 -15.82 -4.50 -1.62
CA SER A 81 -17.00 -5.36 -1.53
C SER A 81 -16.64 -6.84 -1.34
N HIS A 82 -15.70 -7.11 -0.42
CA HIS A 82 -15.16 -8.44 -0.12
C HIS A 82 -14.48 -9.15 -1.30
N GLY A 83 -14.06 -8.40 -2.32
CA GLY A 83 -13.41 -8.90 -3.53
C GLY A 83 -14.24 -8.74 -4.81
N ALA A 84 -15.56 -8.48 -4.68
CA ALA A 84 -16.45 -8.29 -5.83
C ALA A 84 -16.06 -7.07 -6.66
N GLU A 85 -15.49 -6.03 -6.04
CA GLU A 85 -14.92 -4.88 -6.75
C GLU A 85 -13.40 -4.98 -6.82
N SER A 86 -12.90 -5.87 -7.68
CA SER A 86 -11.48 -6.01 -7.98
C SER A 86 -11.24 -5.98 -9.49
N GLY A 87 -9.97 -5.92 -9.92
CA GLY A 87 -9.63 -5.87 -11.35
C GLY A 87 -9.86 -7.22 -12.02
N GLU A 88 -8.95 -8.16 -11.79
CA GLU A 88 -8.92 -9.46 -12.48
C GLU A 88 -10.05 -10.40 -12.07
N HIS A 89 -10.53 -10.31 -10.83
CA HIS A 89 -11.49 -11.23 -10.23
C HIS A 89 -12.79 -10.55 -9.80
N GLY A 90 -13.01 -9.33 -10.29
CA GLY A 90 -14.20 -8.56 -9.98
C GLY A 90 -15.45 -9.15 -10.65
N VAL A 91 -16.59 -8.80 -10.06
CA VAL A 91 -17.90 -9.04 -10.66
C VAL A 91 -18.37 -7.73 -11.28
N THR A 92 -18.88 -7.79 -12.50
CA THR A 92 -19.59 -6.64 -13.07
C THR A 92 -20.97 -6.56 -12.46
N LEU A 93 -21.29 -5.45 -11.77
CA LEU A 93 -22.62 -5.21 -11.25
C LEU A 93 -23.60 -5.05 -12.43
N THR A 94 -24.54 -5.99 -12.57
CA THR A 94 -25.56 -5.93 -13.63
C THR A 94 -26.78 -5.15 -13.16
N ASP A 95 -27.59 -4.66 -14.11
CA ASP A 95 -28.86 -3.98 -13.81
C ASP A 95 -29.81 -4.89 -13.00
N GLU A 96 -29.79 -6.20 -13.25
CA GLU A 96 -30.58 -7.19 -12.51
C GLU A 96 -30.13 -7.29 -11.04
N MET A 97 -28.81 -7.37 -10.80
CA MET A 97 -28.26 -7.38 -9.44
C MET A 97 -28.58 -6.08 -8.69
N ALA A 98 -28.44 -4.93 -9.35
CA ALA A 98 -28.78 -3.64 -8.78
C ALA A 98 -30.28 -3.53 -8.45
N ALA A 99 -31.16 -3.99 -9.36
CA ALA A 99 -32.61 -3.99 -9.13
C ALA A 99 -33.02 -4.94 -8.01
N ALA A 100 -32.36 -6.09 -7.86
CA ALA A 100 -32.56 -7.01 -6.75
C ALA A 100 -32.21 -6.35 -5.40
N LEU A 101 -31.04 -5.71 -5.31
CA LEU A 101 -30.61 -5.00 -4.09
C LEU A 101 -31.54 -3.85 -3.71
N GLU A 102 -32.02 -3.09 -4.70
CA GLU A 102 -32.96 -1.99 -4.47
C GLU A 102 -34.35 -2.51 -4.03
N SER A 103 -34.79 -3.65 -4.58
CA SER A 103 -36.04 -4.28 -4.16
C SER A 103 -35.98 -4.74 -2.70
N VAL A 104 -34.85 -5.36 -2.30
CA VAL A 104 -34.58 -5.69 -0.90
C VAL A 104 -34.54 -4.43 -0.03
N ALA A 105 -33.86 -3.37 -0.48
CA ALA A 105 -33.74 -2.13 0.28
C ALA A 105 -35.10 -1.47 0.51
N ALA A 106 -35.97 -1.43 -0.49
CA ALA A 106 -37.32 -0.90 -0.38
C ALA A 106 -38.17 -1.67 0.64
N GLU A 107 -38.03 -2.99 0.73
CA GLU A 107 -38.71 -3.80 1.75
C GLU A 107 -38.13 -3.52 3.15
N LEU A 108 -36.81 -3.47 3.29
CA LEU A 108 -36.14 -3.19 4.57
C LEU A 108 -36.39 -1.77 5.07
N ASP A 109 -36.56 -0.79 4.18
CA ASP A 109 -36.88 0.59 4.55
C ASP A 109 -38.16 0.67 5.41
N SER A 110 -39.12 -0.24 5.18
CA SER A 110 -40.34 -0.33 5.99
C SER A 110 -40.10 -0.73 7.46
N LEU A 111 -38.94 -1.34 7.74
CA LEU A 111 -38.51 -1.75 9.09
C LEU A 111 -37.62 -0.70 9.78
N THR A 112 -37.23 0.36 9.06
CA THR A 112 -36.38 1.42 9.62
C THR A 112 -37.09 2.25 10.67
N ARG A 113 -36.31 2.94 11.51
CA ARG A 113 -36.84 3.80 12.57
C ARG A 113 -36.39 5.24 12.35
N SER A 114 -37.32 6.19 12.51
CA SER A 114 -37.06 7.61 12.29
C SER A 114 -36.04 8.23 13.25
N ASP A 115 -35.77 7.57 14.38
CA ASP A 115 -34.74 7.95 15.35
C ASP A 115 -33.33 7.43 14.97
N GLY A 116 -33.19 6.75 13.83
CA GLY A 116 -31.93 6.19 13.35
C GLY A 116 -31.47 4.95 14.11
N SER A 117 -32.30 4.40 15.00
CA SER A 117 -31.93 3.21 15.79
C SER A 117 -31.94 1.91 14.98
N ALA A 118 -32.64 1.92 13.83
CA ALA A 118 -32.54 0.91 12.78
C ALA A 118 -32.56 1.58 11.40
N TYR A 119 -31.61 1.21 10.53
CA TYR A 119 -31.41 1.85 9.23
C TYR A 119 -30.88 0.87 8.18
N VAL A 120 -31.04 1.21 6.90
CA VAL A 120 -30.51 0.46 5.75
C VAL A 120 -29.27 1.16 5.22
N GLU A 121 -28.14 0.45 5.19
CA GLU A 121 -26.93 0.81 4.45
C GLU A 121 -26.98 0.18 3.06
N ARG A 122 -26.77 0.99 2.03
CA ARG A 122 -26.73 0.54 0.63
C ARG A 122 -25.30 0.59 0.14
N LYS A 123 -24.78 -0.56 -0.32
CA LYS A 123 -23.44 -0.73 -0.89
C LYS A 123 -23.56 -1.24 -2.32
N PRO A 124 -22.50 -1.15 -3.15
CA PRO A 124 -22.56 -1.57 -4.54
C PRO A 124 -23.07 -3.01 -4.75
N PHE A 125 -22.67 -3.96 -3.90
CA PHE A 125 -23.07 -5.37 -4.01
C PHE A 125 -23.90 -5.89 -2.82
N GLN A 126 -24.23 -5.02 -1.87
CA GLN A 126 -24.88 -5.41 -0.62
C GLN A 126 -25.93 -4.38 -0.18
N THR A 127 -27.01 -4.88 0.41
CA THR A 127 -27.94 -4.09 1.22
C THR A 127 -27.88 -4.63 2.64
N VAL A 128 -27.48 -3.79 3.60
CA VAL A 128 -27.27 -4.18 4.99
C VAL A 128 -28.25 -3.47 5.90
N PHE A 129 -28.99 -4.22 6.70
CA PHE A 129 -29.89 -3.68 7.71
C PHE A 129 -29.20 -3.67 9.08
N HIS A 130 -29.11 -2.50 9.71
CA HIS A 130 -28.41 -2.31 10.98
C HIS A 130 -29.39 -2.03 12.11
N VAL A 131 -29.17 -2.66 13.27
CA VAL A 131 -29.93 -2.39 14.51
C VAL A 131 -29.03 -2.15 15.72
N ALA A 132 -27.72 -1.95 15.54
CA ALA A 132 -26.78 -1.83 16.67
C ALA A 132 -27.17 -0.75 17.70
N PRO A 133 -27.60 0.47 17.31
CA PRO A 133 -28.04 1.47 18.28
C PRO A 133 -29.32 1.06 19.02
N LEU A 134 -30.24 0.34 18.37
CA LEU A 134 -31.42 -0.24 19.02
C LEU A 134 -31.02 -1.34 19.99
N ALA A 135 -30.14 -2.25 19.60
CA ALA A 135 -29.68 -3.37 20.43
C ALA A 135 -29.01 -2.90 21.73
N ALA A 136 -28.34 -1.75 21.72
CA ALA A 136 -27.76 -1.14 22.92
C ALA A 136 -28.81 -0.67 23.95
N ARG A 137 -30.04 -0.39 23.50
CA ARG A 137 -31.15 0.12 24.34
C ARG A 137 -32.17 -0.96 24.67
N ASP A 138 -32.52 -1.78 23.69
CA ASP A 138 -33.50 -2.85 23.76
C ASP A 138 -33.06 -4.04 22.89
N PRO A 139 -32.27 -4.98 23.45
CA PRO A 139 -31.80 -6.16 22.73
C PRO A 139 -32.93 -7.06 22.20
N ALA A 140 -34.07 -7.12 22.90
CA ALA A 140 -35.18 -7.99 22.52
C ALA A 140 -35.92 -7.42 21.30
N ALA A 141 -36.16 -6.10 21.29
CA ALA A 141 -36.72 -5.42 20.12
C ALA A 141 -35.78 -5.51 18.90
N ALA A 142 -34.48 -5.34 19.11
CA ALA A 142 -33.49 -5.51 18.05
C ALA A 142 -33.50 -6.93 17.44
N ALA A 143 -33.53 -7.97 18.28
CA ALA A 143 -33.60 -9.36 17.83
C ALA A 143 -34.89 -9.64 17.03
N ALA A 144 -36.04 -9.16 17.51
CA ALA A 144 -37.31 -9.29 16.79
C ALA A 144 -37.28 -8.60 15.43
N LEU A 145 -36.67 -7.41 15.34
CA LEU A 145 -36.56 -6.65 14.10
C LEU A 145 -35.60 -7.32 13.09
N LEU A 146 -34.50 -7.91 13.56
CA LEU A 146 -33.60 -8.70 12.72
C LEU A 146 -34.28 -9.96 12.15
N GLU A 147 -35.10 -10.64 12.95
CA GLU A 147 -35.88 -11.78 12.46
C GLU A 147 -36.90 -11.36 11.39
N GLN A 148 -37.53 -10.17 11.53
CA GLN A 148 -38.38 -9.62 10.47
C GLN A 148 -37.56 -9.29 9.21
N ALA A 149 -36.38 -8.67 9.36
CA ALA A 149 -35.51 -8.35 8.23
C ALA A 149 -35.04 -9.61 7.48
N ARG A 150 -34.78 -10.73 8.17
CA ARG A 150 -34.42 -12.01 7.55
C ARG A 150 -35.53 -12.64 6.70
N LEU A 151 -36.78 -12.26 6.93
CA LEU A 151 -37.93 -12.77 6.20
C LEU A 151 -38.24 -11.99 4.92
N VAL A 152 -37.56 -10.86 4.68
CA VAL A 152 -37.63 -10.11 3.42
C VAL A 152 -37.25 -11.02 2.27
N TYR A 153 -38.00 -10.95 1.17
CA TYR A 153 -37.71 -11.80 0.02
C TYR A 153 -36.37 -11.40 -0.59
N ALA A 154 -35.48 -12.37 -0.78
CA ALA A 154 -34.09 -12.06 -1.14
C ALA A 154 -33.92 -11.59 -2.60
N HIS A 155 -34.94 -11.67 -3.47
CA HIS A 155 -34.87 -11.21 -4.87
C HIS A 155 -33.65 -11.74 -5.66
N GLY A 156 -33.17 -12.97 -5.37
CA GLY A 156 -31.98 -13.55 -6.00
C GLY A 156 -30.65 -13.18 -5.33
N THR A 157 -30.67 -12.39 -4.26
CA THR A 157 -29.53 -12.19 -3.36
C THR A 157 -29.39 -13.35 -2.37
N THR A 158 -28.23 -13.42 -1.72
CA THR A 158 -27.99 -14.32 -0.59
C THR A 158 -28.15 -13.54 0.72
N VAL A 159 -28.64 -14.20 1.78
CA VAL A 159 -28.89 -13.56 3.08
C VAL A 159 -27.95 -14.13 4.13
N ALA A 160 -27.26 -13.25 4.85
CA ALA A 160 -26.39 -13.60 5.97
C ALA A 160 -26.76 -12.80 7.22
N GLY A 161 -26.66 -13.44 8.38
CA GLY A 161 -26.83 -12.80 9.68
C GLY A 161 -25.48 -12.41 10.28
N GLY A 162 -25.41 -11.23 10.88
CA GLY A 162 -24.26 -10.77 11.65
C GLY A 162 -24.66 -10.23 13.02
N LYS A 163 -23.68 -9.78 13.80
CA LYS A 163 -23.94 -9.15 15.11
C LYS A 163 -24.66 -7.81 14.88
N ASN A 164 -25.93 -7.76 15.28
CA ASN A 164 -26.80 -6.58 15.12
C ASN A 164 -27.04 -6.16 13.65
N ILE A 165 -26.86 -7.07 12.69
CA ILE A 165 -27.11 -6.80 11.26
C ILE A 165 -27.74 -8.00 10.53
N VAL A 166 -28.41 -7.72 9.41
CA VAL A 166 -28.73 -8.69 8.35
C VAL A 166 -28.21 -8.13 7.03
N GLU A 167 -27.48 -8.92 6.28
CA GLU A 167 -26.87 -8.53 5.00
C GLU A 167 -27.48 -9.35 3.86
N PHE A 168 -27.85 -8.65 2.78
CA PHE A 168 -28.26 -9.23 1.52
C PHE A 168 -27.19 -8.93 0.48
N SER A 169 -26.61 -9.95 -0.16
CA SER A 169 -25.56 -9.77 -1.16
C SER A 169 -25.96 -10.31 -2.52
N ALA A 170 -25.76 -9.50 -3.56
CA ALA A 170 -25.96 -9.91 -4.94
C ALA A 170 -24.75 -10.67 -5.52
N ALA A 171 -23.59 -10.60 -4.85
CA ALA A 171 -22.38 -11.33 -5.24
C ALA A 171 -22.16 -12.55 -4.35
N THR A 172 -21.59 -13.62 -4.93
CA THR A 172 -21.17 -14.80 -4.18
C THR A 172 -19.69 -14.77 -3.79
N VAL A 173 -18.98 -13.70 -4.18
CA VAL A 173 -17.56 -13.53 -3.87
C VAL A 173 -17.40 -13.24 -2.39
N THR A 174 -16.56 -14.04 -1.75
CA THR A 174 -16.08 -13.85 -0.38
C THR A 174 -14.59 -13.54 -0.39
N LYS A 175 -14.06 -13.07 0.75
CA LYS A 175 -12.61 -12.88 0.91
C LYS A 175 -11.82 -14.16 0.60
N GLY A 176 -12.31 -15.32 1.06
CA GLY A 176 -11.68 -16.62 0.79
C GLY A 176 -11.64 -16.99 -0.69
N THR A 177 -12.77 -16.85 -1.39
CA THR A 177 -12.82 -17.15 -2.83
C THR A 177 -11.94 -16.19 -3.64
N TRP A 178 -11.86 -14.92 -3.21
CA TRP A 178 -10.99 -13.93 -3.85
C TRP A 178 -9.50 -14.26 -3.63
N ILE A 179 -9.10 -14.57 -2.39
CA ILE A 179 -7.71 -14.96 -2.06
C ILE A 179 -7.28 -16.20 -2.86
N ALA A 180 -8.17 -17.20 -2.99
CA ALA A 180 -7.88 -18.40 -3.77
C ALA A 180 -7.71 -18.11 -5.27
N ALA A 181 -8.55 -17.24 -5.83
CA ALA A 181 -8.46 -16.82 -7.23
C ALA A 181 -7.17 -16.01 -7.49
N GLU A 182 -6.89 -15.02 -6.65
CA GLU A 182 -5.70 -14.15 -6.79
C GLU A 182 -4.42 -14.97 -6.64
N ARG A 183 -4.35 -15.88 -5.67
CA ARG A 183 -3.23 -16.81 -5.50
C ARG A 183 -2.95 -17.58 -6.78
N ALA A 184 -3.98 -18.11 -7.44
CA ALA A 184 -3.85 -18.86 -8.68
C ALA A 184 -3.42 -17.96 -9.84
N HIS A 185 -3.97 -16.75 -9.94
CA HIS A 185 -3.64 -15.78 -10.99
C HIS A 185 -2.18 -15.36 -10.96
N VAL A 186 -1.67 -15.00 -9.77
CA VAL A 186 -0.28 -14.56 -9.62
C VAL A 186 0.72 -15.71 -9.45
N GLY A 187 0.24 -16.96 -9.41
CA GLY A 187 1.07 -18.14 -9.18
C GLY A 187 1.81 -18.11 -7.84
N ALA A 188 1.16 -17.61 -6.78
CA ALA A 188 1.79 -17.47 -5.47
C ALA A 188 2.07 -18.84 -4.82
N GLY A 189 3.36 -19.09 -4.56
CA GLY A 189 3.83 -20.27 -3.84
C GLY A 189 3.42 -20.23 -2.37
N ARG A 190 3.37 -19.03 -1.78
CA ARG A 190 2.84 -18.80 -0.42
C ARG A 190 1.96 -17.56 -0.38
N THR A 191 0.97 -17.60 0.51
CA THR A 191 0.06 -16.49 0.80
C THR A 191 0.13 -16.12 2.27
N VAL A 192 0.14 -14.82 2.54
CA VAL A 192 -0.09 -14.24 3.86
C VAL A 192 -1.44 -13.54 3.84
N PHE A 193 -2.25 -13.75 4.87
CA PHE A 193 -3.47 -12.97 5.08
C PHE A 193 -3.52 -12.41 6.49
N VAL A 194 -3.77 -11.10 6.63
CA VAL A 194 -3.93 -10.41 7.92
C VAL A 194 -5.36 -9.87 8.01
N GLY A 195 -6.07 -10.16 9.10
CA GLY A 195 -7.46 -9.73 9.30
C GLY A 195 -7.90 -9.76 10.76
N ASP A 196 -8.99 -9.08 11.10
CA ASP A 196 -9.47 -8.89 12.47
C ASP A 196 -10.91 -9.36 12.71
N ASP A 197 -11.73 -9.54 11.68
CA ASP A 197 -13.17 -9.77 11.85
C ASP A 197 -13.62 -11.18 11.43
N VAL A 198 -14.86 -11.54 11.76
CA VAL A 198 -15.49 -12.82 11.42
C VAL A 198 -15.48 -13.08 9.91
N THR A 199 -15.58 -12.03 9.09
CA THR A 199 -15.53 -12.19 7.62
C THR A 199 -14.15 -12.65 7.12
N ASP A 200 -13.09 -12.38 7.90
CA ASP A 200 -11.72 -12.81 7.59
C ASP A 200 -11.51 -14.30 7.85
N GLU A 201 -12.33 -14.93 8.68
CA GLU A 201 -12.25 -16.38 8.89
C GLU A 201 -12.51 -17.17 7.60
N ASN A 202 -13.33 -16.65 6.68
CA ASN A 202 -13.46 -17.21 5.33
C ASN A 202 -12.16 -17.09 4.52
N GLY A 203 -11.39 -16.01 4.73
CA GLY A 203 -10.07 -15.82 4.15
C GLY A 203 -9.04 -16.79 4.74
N PHE A 204 -9.00 -16.94 6.07
CA PHE A 204 -8.12 -17.90 6.74
C PHE A 204 -8.44 -19.34 6.35
N ALA A 205 -9.71 -19.70 6.17
CA ALA A 205 -10.12 -21.02 5.71
C ALA A 205 -9.65 -21.35 4.29
N ALA A 206 -9.38 -20.34 3.46
CA ALA A 206 -8.87 -20.52 2.10
C ALA A 206 -7.34 -20.71 2.04
N LEU A 207 -6.63 -20.52 3.15
CA LEU A 207 -5.19 -20.68 3.22
C LEU A 207 -4.79 -22.16 3.22
N GLY A 208 -3.73 -22.47 2.49
CA GLY A 208 -3.10 -23.78 2.46
C GLY A 208 -2.11 -24.01 3.61
N PRO A 209 -1.52 -25.21 3.71
CA PRO A 209 -0.64 -25.58 4.82
C PRO A 209 0.68 -24.79 4.89
N ASP A 210 1.13 -24.22 3.76
CA ASP A 210 2.36 -23.43 3.64
C ASP A 210 2.11 -21.91 3.70
N ASP A 211 0.85 -21.51 3.86
CA ASP A 211 0.40 -20.13 3.97
C ASP A 211 0.29 -19.69 5.44
N LEU A 212 0.21 -18.38 5.67
CA LEU A 212 0.22 -17.82 7.02
C LEU A 212 -0.93 -16.83 7.24
N GLY A 213 -1.89 -17.24 8.06
CA GLY A 213 -2.96 -16.38 8.56
C GLY A 213 -2.54 -15.67 9.85
N VAL A 214 -2.79 -14.37 9.94
CA VAL A 214 -2.52 -13.52 11.10
C VAL A 214 -3.82 -12.86 11.55
N LYS A 215 -4.33 -13.27 12.71
CA LYS A 215 -5.50 -12.66 13.36
C LYS A 215 -5.08 -11.43 14.18
N VAL A 216 -5.76 -10.31 13.97
CA VAL A 216 -5.63 -9.11 14.80
C VAL A 216 -6.70 -9.14 15.88
N GLY A 217 -6.32 -8.86 17.13
CA GLY A 217 -7.23 -8.82 18.27
C GLY A 217 -7.69 -10.20 18.76
N ASP A 218 -8.71 -10.18 19.63
CA ASP A 218 -9.28 -11.36 20.29
C ASP A 218 -10.25 -12.14 19.38
N GLY A 219 -10.82 -13.24 19.91
CA GLY A 219 -11.84 -14.07 19.26
C GLY A 219 -11.29 -15.40 18.73
N GLU A 220 -12.17 -16.39 18.56
CA GLU A 220 -11.81 -17.66 17.93
C GLU A 220 -11.33 -17.42 16.50
N THR A 221 -10.34 -18.18 16.04
CA THR A 221 -9.75 -17.98 14.70
C THR A 221 -9.11 -19.25 14.15
N LEU A 222 -9.15 -19.38 12.83
CA LEU A 222 -8.39 -20.35 12.04
C LEU A 222 -6.95 -19.88 11.76
N ALA A 223 -6.64 -18.60 11.97
CA ALA A 223 -5.31 -18.05 11.78
C ALA A 223 -4.25 -18.74 12.66
N ALA A 224 -3.08 -18.97 12.08
CA ALA A 224 -1.96 -19.63 12.77
C ALA A 224 -1.25 -18.71 13.77
N VAL A 225 -1.29 -17.39 13.53
CA VAL A 225 -0.64 -16.36 14.35
C VAL A 225 -1.71 -15.39 14.82
N ARG A 226 -1.51 -14.84 16.03
CA ARG A 226 -2.33 -13.75 16.57
C ARG A 226 -1.44 -12.60 17.01
N VAL A 227 -1.86 -11.39 16.69
CA VAL A 227 -1.32 -10.13 17.20
C VAL A 227 -2.40 -9.40 18.00
N PRO A 228 -2.04 -8.70 19.09
CA PRO A 228 -3.03 -8.14 20.03
C PRO A 228 -3.84 -6.98 19.44
N ASP A 229 -3.27 -6.19 18.53
CA ASP A 229 -3.86 -4.98 18.02
C ASP A 229 -3.26 -4.56 16.66
N ARG A 230 -3.71 -3.41 16.16
CA ARG A 230 -3.31 -2.84 14.86
C ARG A 230 -1.85 -2.41 14.83
N ASP A 231 -1.31 -1.95 15.95
CA ASP A 231 0.08 -1.51 16.04
C ASP A 231 0.99 -2.73 15.93
N ALA A 232 0.67 -3.81 16.62
CA ALA A 232 1.36 -5.09 16.49
C ALA A 232 1.19 -5.73 15.10
N ALA A 233 0.04 -5.56 14.44
CA ALA A 233 -0.16 -5.98 13.05
C ALA A 233 0.75 -5.21 12.08
N ALA A 234 0.88 -3.90 12.27
CA ALA A 234 1.78 -3.06 11.49
C ALA A 234 3.25 -3.44 11.73
N GLU A 235 3.67 -3.67 12.98
CA GLU A 235 5.00 -4.17 13.31
C GLU A 235 5.29 -5.52 12.65
N TRP A 236 4.33 -6.44 12.66
CA TRP A 236 4.44 -7.74 12.01
C TRP A 236 4.63 -7.60 10.49
N LEU A 237 3.85 -6.74 9.83
CA LEU A 237 4.00 -6.43 8.41
C LEU A 237 5.36 -5.78 8.11
N THR A 238 5.84 -4.89 8.99
CA THR A 238 7.18 -4.28 8.87
C THR A 238 8.27 -5.34 8.96
N GLN A 239 8.15 -6.31 9.87
CA GLN A 239 9.09 -7.44 9.98
C GLN A 239 9.06 -8.32 8.72
N LEU A 240 7.88 -8.60 8.17
CA LEU A 240 7.73 -9.33 6.92
C LEU A 240 8.40 -8.58 5.76
N ALA A 241 8.17 -7.27 5.63
CA ALA A 241 8.78 -6.43 4.62
C ALA A 241 10.32 -6.40 4.73
N ALA A 242 10.85 -6.35 5.95
CA ALA A 242 12.29 -6.39 6.20
C ALA A 242 12.89 -7.76 5.84
N ALA A 243 12.26 -8.86 6.26
CA ALA A 243 12.70 -10.22 5.95
C ALA A 243 12.65 -10.50 4.44
N ARG A 244 11.57 -10.07 3.76
CA ARG A 244 11.42 -10.19 2.31
C ARG A 244 12.50 -9.42 1.59
N ALA A 245 12.74 -8.16 1.99
CA ALA A 245 13.78 -7.32 1.37
C ALA A 245 15.19 -7.88 1.59
N ALA A 246 15.48 -8.45 2.76
CA ALA A 246 16.74 -9.11 3.03
C ALA A 246 16.96 -10.36 2.17
N HIS A 247 15.89 -11.07 1.81
CA HIS A 247 15.94 -12.24 0.95
C HIS A 247 16.08 -11.88 -0.54
N THR A 248 15.30 -10.91 -1.02
CA THR A 248 15.23 -10.58 -2.46
C THR A 248 16.24 -9.52 -2.89
N GLY A 249 16.59 -8.60 -2.00
CA GLY A 249 17.42 -7.43 -2.29
C GLY A 249 16.82 -6.51 -3.36
N ILE A 250 17.59 -5.51 -3.77
CA ILE A 250 17.26 -4.70 -4.96
C ILE A 250 17.66 -5.45 -6.23
N PRO A 251 16.74 -5.69 -7.19
CA PRO A 251 17.01 -6.50 -8.38
C PRO A 251 18.05 -5.87 -9.33
N SER A 252 18.68 -6.73 -10.12
CA SER A 252 19.63 -6.32 -11.17
C SER A 252 18.92 -5.82 -12.44
N ASP A 253 17.73 -6.36 -12.73
CA ASP A 253 16.86 -5.86 -13.78
C ASP A 253 16.47 -4.41 -13.50
N ARG A 254 16.42 -3.60 -14.56
CA ARG A 254 16.35 -2.14 -14.45
C ARG A 254 14.95 -1.64 -14.15
N ALA A 255 13.93 -2.20 -14.79
CA ALA A 255 12.54 -1.86 -14.52
C ALA A 255 12.14 -2.36 -13.13
N ALA A 256 12.50 -3.60 -12.77
CA ALA A 256 12.26 -4.12 -11.43
C ALA A 256 13.01 -3.33 -10.35
N ARG A 257 14.21 -2.82 -10.64
CA ARG A 257 14.97 -1.95 -9.72
C ARG A 257 14.24 -0.64 -9.49
N CYS A 258 13.74 -0.01 -10.56
CA CYS A 258 12.98 1.23 -10.47
C CYS A 258 11.76 1.04 -9.56
N GLN A 259 10.98 -0.03 -9.79
CA GLN A 259 9.85 -0.40 -8.96
C GLN A 259 10.24 -0.60 -7.48
N ALA A 260 11.29 -1.38 -7.21
CA ALA A 260 11.72 -1.66 -5.83
C ALA A 260 12.19 -0.39 -5.08
N VAL A 261 12.94 0.48 -5.75
CA VAL A 261 13.42 1.74 -5.17
C VAL A 261 12.27 2.73 -4.97
N ALA A 262 11.38 2.86 -5.96
CA ALA A 262 10.20 3.71 -5.85
C ALA A 262 9.25 3.24 -4.74
N ALA A 263 9.09 1.92 -4.56
CA ALA A 263 8.32 1.36 -3.45
C ALA A 263 8.95 1.68 -2.08
N GLY A 264 10.29 1.69 -1.99
CA GLY A 264 11.00 2.16 -0.80
C GLY A 264 10.70 3.62 -0.45
N PHE A 265 10.74 4.52 -1.44
CA PHE A 265 10.35 5.92 -1.24
C PHE A 265 8.86 6.04 -0.87
N THR A 266 7.98 5.32 -1.58
CA THR A 266 6.54 5.30 -1.33
C THR A 266 6.24 4.88 0.11
N ALA A 267 6.94 3.86 0.61
CA ALA A 267 6.79 3.37 1.98
C ALA A 267 7.07 4.46 3.04
N VAL A 268 7.98 5.40 2.76
CA VAL A 268 8.24 6.56 3.62
C VAL A 268 7.23 7.67 3.36
N ALA A 269 6.95 8.00 2.10
CA ALA A 269 6.06 9.09 1.72
C ALA A 269 4.64 8.96 2.29
N VAL A 270 4.09 7.73 2.37
CA VAL A 270 2.77 7.49 2.98
C VAL A 270 2.77 7.70 4.51
N GLN A 271 3.95 7.73 5.13
CA GLN A 271 4.13 7.96 6.56
C GLN A 271 4.36 9.44 6.90
N VAL A 272 4.62 10.29 5.91
CA VAL A 272 4.82 11.72 6.13
C VAL A 272 3.56 12.37 6.69
N THR A 273 3.72 13.07 7.82
CA THR A 273 2.66 13.82 8.50
C THR A 273 2.91 15.32 8.44
N ASP A 274 4.17 15.74 8.30
CA ASP A 274 4.54 17.14 8.15
C ASP A 274 5.39 17.34 6.89
N TRP A 275 4.74 17.86 5.84
CA TRP A 275 5.38 18.19 4.57
C TRP A 275 6.17 19.51 4.61
N GLU A 276 6.09 20.27 5.70
CA GLU A 276 6.88 21.48 5.98
C GLU A 276 8.13 21.16 6.83
N ALA A 277 8.35 19.90 7.21
CA ALA A 277 9.50 19.51 8.00
C ALA A 277 10.80 19.70 7.21
N GLN A 278 11.82 20.27 7.86
CA GLN A 278 13.16 20.42 7.29
C GLN A 278 13.78 19.06 6.99
N THR A 279 14.44 18.94 5.85
CA THR A 279 15.21 17.75 5.47
C THR A 279 16.70 17.93 5.76
N PRO A 280 17.50 16.85 5.73
CA PRO A 280 18.95 16.92 5.76
C PRO A 280 19.57 17.73 4.61
N CYS A 281 18.86 17.88 3.48
CA CYS A 281 19.23 18.80 2.41
C CYS A 281 18.93 20.23 2.88
N GLU A 282 19.98 21.05 2.96
CA GLU A 282 19.85 22.42 3.47
C GLU A 282 18.79 23.20 2.67
N GLN A 283 17.93 23.95 3.36
CA GLN A 283 16.85 24.77 2.80
C GLN A 283 15.68 24.01 2.17
N TRP A 284 15.71 22.68 2.12
CA TRP A 284 14.62 21.89 1.57
C TRP A 284 13.67 21.41 2.65
N LEU A 285 12.37 21.61 2.42
CA LEU A 285 11.29 20.99 3.17
C LEU A 285 11.00 19.59 2.59
N ALA A 286 10.27 18.77 3.34
CA ALA A 286 9.90 17.42 2.90
C ALA A 286 9.18 17.41 1.55
N ARG A 287 8.31 18.40 1.27
CA ARG A 287 7.66 18.53 -0.05
C ARG A 287 8.62 18.88 -1.17
N ASP A 288 9.70 19.60 -0.87
CA ASP A 288 10.68 20.03 -1.88
C ASP A 288 11.48 18.84 -2.42
N VAL A 289 11.63 17.77 -1.65
CA VAL A 289 12.19 16.50 -2.13
C VAL A 289 11.36 15.95 -3.29
N VAL A 290 10.03 15.92 -3.13
CA VAL A 290 9.13 15.48 -4.21
C VAL A 290 9.15 16.47 -5.36
N ALA A 291 9.06 17.77 -5.06
CA ALA A 291 9.06 18.82 -6.07
C ALA A 291 10.31 18.75 -6.95
N HIS A 292 11.49 18.55 -6.35
CA HIS A 292 12.76 18.31 -7.04
C HIS A 292 12.65 17.13 -8.01
N LEU A 293 12.26 15.95 -7.52
CA LEU A 293 12.13 14.72 -8.33
C LEU A 293 11.13 14.90 -9.49
N THR A 294 10.00 15.56 -9.24
CA THR A 294 8.97 15.84 -10.26
C THR A 294 9.36 16.96 -11.22
N HIS A 295 10.40 17.74 -10.93
CA HIS A 295 10.84 18.84 -11.78
C HIS A 295 11.99 18.42 -12.70
N TRP A 296 13.10 17.93 -12.12
CA TRP A 296 14.32 17.75 -12.88
C TRP A 296 14.22 16.56 -13.85
N TYR A 297 13.60 15.46 -13.42
CA TYR A 297 13.59 14.23 -14.19
C TYR A 297 12.74 14.33 -15.47
N PRO A 298 11.48 14.83 -15.43
CA PRO A 298 10.71 15.07 -16.66
C PRO A 298 11.39 16.08 -17.59
N HIS A 299 11.96 17.17 -17.03
CA HIS A 299 12.69 18.16 -17.83
C HIS A 299 13.90 17.54 -18.53
N ASN A 300 14.59 16.60 -17.88
CA ASN A 300 15.68 15.89 -18.51
C ASN A 300 15.18 14.97 -19.62
N LEU A 301 14.17 14.14 -19.36
CA LEU A 301 13.57 13.21 -20.34
C LEU A 301 13.09 13.92 -21.62
N ALA A 302 12.59 15.16 -21.51
CA ALA A 302 12.18 15.94 -22.67
C ALA A 302 13.31 16.17 -23.69
N ARG A 303 14.58 16.15 -23.27
CA ARG A 303 15.76 16.22 -24.16
C ARG A 303 15.97 14.96 -25.01
N ALA A 304 15.37 13.84 -24.61
CA ALA A 304 15.28 12.61 -25.38
C ALA A 304 13.92 12.47 -26.11
N GLY A 305 13.09 13.52 -26.10
CA GLY A 305 11.75 13.50 -26.70
C GLY A 305 10.71 12.71 -25.91
N VAL A 306 10.97 12.40 -24.64
CA VAL A 306 10.04 11.68 -23.76
C VAL A 306 9.37 12.65 -22.80
N ASP A 307 8.04 12.77 -22.91
CA ASP A 307 7.20 13.50 -21.96
C ASP A 307 6.52 12.51 -21.00
N LEU A 308 6.40 12.90 -19.73
CA LEU A 308 5.70 12.13 -18.70
C LEU A 308 4.27 12.63 -18.46
N HIS A 309 3.92 13.83 -18.95
CA HIS A 309 2.60 14.44 -18.78
C HIS A 309 2.11 14.46 -17.32
N LEU A 310 2.98 14.85 -16.39
CA LEU A 310 2.60 15.01 -14.98
C LEU A 310 1.62 16.19 -14.81
N THR A 311 0.59 15.99 -14.02
CA THR A 311 -0.52 16.94 -13.82
C THR A 311 -0.70 17.36 -12.37
N VAL A 312 -0.22 16.56 -11.42
CA VAL A 312 -0.35 16.84 -9.99
C VAL A 312 0.77 17.78 -9.53
N ASP A 313 0.38 18.88 -8.89
CA ASP A 313 1.34 19.83 -8.31
C ASP A 313 1.94 19.26 -7.01
N ALA A 314 3.23 18.95 -7.03
CA ALA A 314 3.97 18.42 -5.88
C ALA A 314 3.97 19.37 -4.67
N GLN A 315 3.74 20.67 -4.85
CA GLN A 315 3.64 21.61 -3.73
C GLN A 315 2.25 21.56 -3.07
N ALA A 316 1.21 21.16 -3.79
CA ALA A 316 -0.15 21.05 -3.27
C ALA A 316 -0.49 19.63 -2.79
N ASP A 317 -0.05 18.61 -3.53
CA ASP A 317 -0.24 17.19 -3.22
C ASP A 317 1.07 16.41 -3.49
N PRO A 318 2.04 16.44 -2.55
CA PRO A 318 3.31 15.76 -2.72
C PRO A 318 3.16 14.24 -2.90
N LEU A 319 2.22 13.61 -2.19
CA LEU A 319 2.04 12.16 -2.29
C LEU A 319 1.42 11.76 -3.63
N GLY A 320 0.41 12.49 -4.11
CA GLY A 320 -0.18 12.28 -5.43
C GLY A 320 0.81 12.50 -6.56
N ALA A 321 1.60 13.58 -6.50
CA ALA A 321 2.63 13.88 -7.49
C ALA A 321 3.73 12.80 -7.54
N TRP A 322 4.12 12.28 -6.36
CA TRP A 322 5.04 11.16 -6.29
C TRP A 322 4.46 9.90 -6.95
N TYR A 323 3.20 9.53 -6.67
CA TYR A 323 2.57 8.38 -7.32
C TYR A 323 2.50 8.53 -8.85
N GLU A 324 2.17 9.73 -9.34
CA GLU A 324 2.12 10.00 -10.78
C GLU A 324 3.51 9.85 -11.43
N LEU A 325 4.55 10.41 -10.81
CA LEU A 325 5.94 10.28 -11.26
C LEU A 325 6.42 8.84 -11.24
N ALA A 326 6.21 8.11 -10.14
CA ALA A 326 6.68 6.74 -9.99
C ALA A 326 6.06 5.82 -11.05
N ARG A 327 4.75 5.95 -11.29
CA ARG A 327 4.04 5.22 -12.36
C ARG A 327 4.60 5.59 -13.74
N ALA A 328 4.72 6.87 -14.04
CA ALA A 328 5.17 7.33 -15.35
C ALA A 328 6.62 6.91 -15.66
N ALA A 329 7.49 6.93 -14.64
CA ALA A 329 8.87 6.47 -14.75
C ALA A 329 8.95 4.95 -15.01
N GLN A 330 8.09 4.17 -14.35
CA GLN A 330 7.98 2.73 -14.59
C GLN A 330 7.52 2.44 -16.02
N GLU A 331 6.47 3.12 -16.49
CA GLU A 331 5.94 2.98 -17.86
C GLU A 331 6.97 3.35 -18.94
N VAL A 332 7.86 4.30 -18.66
CA VAL A 332 8.99 4.63 -19.57
C VAL A 332 9.95 3.45 -19.71
N LEU A 333 10.28 2.76 -18.61
CA LEU A 333 11.22 1.65 -18.62
C LEU A 333 10.59 0.36 -19.19
N GLU A 334 9.28 0.20 -19.08
CA GLU A 334 8.54 -0.94 -19.62
C GLU A 334 8.27 -0.82 -21.13
N ASP A 335 8.25 0.40 -21.68
CA ASP A 335 8.17 0.65 -23.12
C ASP A 335 9.58 0.65 -23.76
N PRO A 336 9.94 -0.37 -24.57
CA PRO A 336 11.27 -0.46 -25.16
C PRO A 336 11.63 0.74 -26.05
N ALA A 337 10.66 1.36 -26.73
CA ALA A 337 10.93 2.50 -27.59
C ALA A 337 11.28 3.75 -26.77
N ARG A 338 10.57 3.98 -25.66
CA ARG A 338 10.85 5.10 -24.74
C ARG A 338 12.14 4.86 -23.95
N ALA A 339 12.34 3.65 -23.44
CA ALA A 339 13.54 3.27 -22.69
C ALA A 339 14.83 3.43 -23.53
N GLN A 340 14.78 3.09 -24.82
CA GLN A 340 15.92 3.19 -25.74
C GLN A 340 16.02 4.54 -26.46
N ALA A 341 15.14 5.50 -26.17
CA ALA A 341 15.25 6.85 -26.71
C ALA A 341 16.58 7.48 -26.30
N VAL A 342 17.25 8.16 -27.23
CA VAL A 342 18.59 8.72 -27.03
C VAL A 342 18.50 10.22 -26.82
N TYR A 343 19.26 10.73 -25.85
CA TYR A 343 19.39 12.17 -25.62
C TYR A 343 20.10 12.82 -26.80
N ALA A 344 19.42 13.78 -27.45
CA ALA A 344 19.93 14.45 -28.64
C ALA A 344 20.90 15.61 -28.33
N ALA A 345 20.93 16.10 -27.09
CA ALA A 345 21.79 17.18 -26.64
C ALA A 345 21.88 17.22 -25.10
N GLY A 346 22.90 17.92 -24.60
CA GLY A 346 23.09 18.20 -23.17
C GLY A 346 24.10 17.25 -22.51
N PRO A 347 24.20 17.25 -21.15
CA PRO A 347 25.23 16.50 -20.43
C PRO A 347 25.12 14.98 -20.59
N ASP A 348 23.98 14.48 -21.05
CA ASP A 348 23.69 13.06 -21.27
C ASP A 348 23.61 12.67 -22.76
N GLU A 349 24.02 13.55 -23.67
CA GLU A 349 24.00 13.29 -25.12
C GLU A 349 24.60 11.92 -25.47
N GLY A 350 23.90 11.17 -26.33
CA GLY A 350 24.32 9.84 -26.78
C GLY A 350 24.01 8.70 -25.81
N LYS A 351 23.55 8.97 -24.58
CA LYS A 351 23.01 7.94 -23.68
C LYS A 351 21.54 7.67 -24.00
N THR A 352 21.05 6.50 -23.57
CA THR A 352 19.62 6.16 -23.57
C THR A 352 18.93 6.66 -22.32
N VAL A 353 17.60 6.86 -22.40
CA VAL A 353 16.73 7.13 -21.24
C VAL A 353 16.96 6.09 -20.15
N GLU A 354 16.95 4.80 -20.50
CA GLU A 354 17.21 3.72 -19.55
C GLU A 354 18.55 3.89 -18.81
N GLN A 355 19.64 4.22 -19.50
CA GLN A 355 20.95 4.45 -18.88
C GLN A 355 20.93 5.64 -17.90
N VAL A 356 20.28 6.73 -18.27
CA VAL A 356 20.18 7.94 -17.44
C VAL A 356 19.27 7.70 -16.23
N THR A 357 18.13 7.05 -16.42
CA THR A 357 17.23 6.67 -15.31
C THR A 357 17.94 5.78 -14.31
N ASN A 358 18.72 4.79 -14.76
CA ASN A 358 19.47 3.91 -13.88
C ASN A 358 20.69 4.57 -13.23
N GLY A 359 21.36 5.48 -13.94
CA GLY A 359 22.57 6.14 -13.47
C GLY A 359 22.30 7.30 -12.51
N TYR A 360 21.13 7.94 -12.61
CA TYR A 360 20.83 9.18 -11.89
C TYR A 360 19.50 9.11 -11.14
N PHE A 361 18.37 8.89 -11.82
CA PHE A 361 17.04 8.98 -11.18
C PHE A 361 16.84 7.95 -10.06
N ILE A 362 17.14 6.68 -10.34
CA ILE A 362 16.99 5.61 -9.34
C ILE A 362 17.89 5.87 -8.11
N PRO A 363 19.20 6.16 -8.26
CA PRO A 363 20.04 6.59 -7.14
C PRO A 363 19.52 7.80 -6.37
N ASP A 364 18.98 8.81 -7.06
CA ASP A 364 18.46 10.05 -6.45
C ASP A 364 17.26 9.73 -5.56
N VAL A 365 16.28 8.98 -6.06
CA VAL A 365 15.13 8.49 -5.28
C VAL A 365 15.58 7.65 -4.09
N PHE A 366 16.58 6.79 -4.27
CA PHE A 366 17.10 5.93 -3.21
C PHE A 366 17.71 6.74 -2.05
N MET A 367 18.53 7.74 -2.34
CA MET A 367 19.12 8.61 -1.32
C MET A 367 18.06 9.53 -0.68
N HIS A 368 17.16 10.09 -1.49
CA HIS A 368 16.10 10.95 -0.99
C HIS A 368 15.02 10.20 -0.19
N THR A 369 14.93 8.87 -0.31
CA THR A 369 14.15 8.05 0.62
C THR A 369 14.65 8.21 2.07
N TRP A 370 15.98 8.30 2.25
CA TRP A 370 16.59 8.56 3.56
C TRP A 370 16.34 10.00 4.00
N ASP A 371 16.52 10.98 3.11
CA ASP A 371 16.27 12.40 3.45
C ASP A 371 14.82 12.63 3.92
N LEU A 372 13.84 12.03 3.23
CA LEU A 372 12.44 12.13 3.58
C LEU A 372 12.12 11.43 4.91
N ALA A 373 12.72 10.28 5.20
CA ALA A 373 12.51 9.60 6.47
C ALA A 373 13.06 10.43 7.64
N ARG A 374 14.25 11.03 7.47
CA ARG A 374 14.89 11.84 8.50
C ARG A 374 14.14 13.13 8.81
N SER A 375 13.44 13.72 7.83
CA SER A 375 12.58 14.89 8.10
C SER A 375 11.42 14.56 9.06
N GLN A 376 10.99 13.30 9.10
CA GLN A 376 9.95 12.81 10.00
C GLN A 376 10.50 12.21 11.31
N GLY A 377 11.82 12.33 11.55
CA GLY A 377 12.48 11.69 12.69
C GLY A 377 12.50 10.16 12.64
N MET A 378 12.32 9.58 11.46
CA MET A 378 12.27 8.13 11.26
C MET A 378 13.64 7.61 10.80
N ARG A 379 14.03 6.43 11.30
CA ARG A 379 15.12 5.66 10.70
C ARG A 379 14.55 4.80 9.56
N VAL A 380 15.23 4.79 8.41
CA VAL A 380 14.91 3.90 7.29
C VAL A 380 16.10 3.02 6.95
N GLY A 381 15.87 1.71 6.84
CA GLY A 381 16.86 0.76 6.35
C GLY A 381 16.93 0.77 4.82
N LEU A 382 17.93 1.47 4.29
CA LEU A 382 18.33 1.38 2.89
C LEU A 382 18.97 0.00 2.60
N ASP A 383 18.77 -0.52 1.40
CA ASP A 383 19.38 -1.79 0.97
C ASP A 383 20.93 -1.67 1.05
N PRO A 384 21.60 -2.51 1.85
CA PRO A 384 23.02 -2.32 2.14
C PRO A 384 23.91 -2.56 0.93
N ASP A 385 23.54 -3.48 0.04
CA ASP A 385 24.36 -3.79 -1.13
C ASP A 385 24.23 -2.74 -2.22
N PHE A 386 23.03 -2.20 -2.43
CA PHE A 386 22.82 -1.07 -3.31
C PHE A 386 23.47 0.19 -2.74
N ALA A 387 23.35 0.46 -1.43
CA ALA A 387 24.02 1.59 -0.78
C ALA A 387 25.55 1.53 -0.97
N ARG A 388 26.19 0.36 -0.76
CA ARG A 388 27.62 0.18 -1.02
C ARG A 388 28.00 0.37 -2.49
N ARG A 389 27.14 -0.05 -3.44
CA ARG A 389 27.36 0.19 -4.87
C ARG A 389 27.31 1.68 -5.19
N GLN A 390 26.32 2.40 -4.66
CA GLN A 390 26.21 3.84 -4.83
C GLN A 390 27.40 4.58 -4.21
N LEU A 391 27.82 4.20 -3.01
CA LEU A 391 28.98 4.79 -2.35
C LEU A 391 30.25 4.64 -3.18
N ARG A 392 30.53 3.43 -3.68
CA ARG A 392 31.68 3.19 -4.58
C ARG A 392 31.58 4.03 -5.87
N GLY A 393 30.37 4.21 -6.39
CA GLY A 393 30.12 5.07 -7.55
C GLY A 393 30.50 6.52 -7.28
N LEU A 394 30.04 7.08 -6.16
CA LEU A 394 30.36 8.46 -5.76
C LEU A 394 31.85 8.64 -5.45
N GLN A 395 32.49 7.68 -4.76
CA GLN A 395 33.93 7.71 -4.50
C GLN A 395 34.76 7.72 -5.78
N GLY A 396 34.29 7.07 -6.84
CA GLY A 396 34.94 7.09 -8.16
C GLY A 396 34.95 8.45 -8.86
N LEU A 397 34.09 9.39 -8.43
CA LEU A 397 34.04 10.76 -8.98
C LEU A 397 35.13 11.66 -8.38
N GLY A 398 35.71 11.29 -7.23
CA GLY A 398 36.78 12.06 -6.58
C GLY A 398 36.38 13.51 -6.28
N GLU A 399 37.29 14.46 -6.50
CA GLU A 399 37.08 15.90 -6.26
C GLU A 399 35.94 16.50 -7.13
N ALA A 400 35.62 15.86 -8.26
CA ALA A 400 34.53 16.32 -9.13
C ALA A 400 33.12 16.14 -8.51
N LEU A 401 33.02 15.41 -7.39
CA LEU A 401 31.76 15.23 -6.66
C LEU A 401 31.25 16.56 -6.08
N GLN A 402 32.14 17.37 -5.49
CA GLN A 402 31.79 18.66 -4.90
C GLN A 402 31.70 19.79 -5.95
N ASP A 403 32.40 19.67 -7.08
CA ASP A 403 32.48 20.70 -8.14
C ASP A 403 31.11 21.13 -8.69
N GLY A 404 30.11 20.24 -8.65
CA GLY A 404 28.76 20.51 -9.13
C GLY A 404 27.84 21.20 -8.11
N GLY A 405 28.27 21.41 -6.86
CA GLY A 405 27.46 21.96 -5.77
C GLY A 405 26.27 21.08 -5.35
N ARG A 406 26.18 19.85 -5.87
CA ARG A 406 25.09 18.89 -5.61
C ARG A 406 25.29 18.10 -4.32
N PHE A 407 26.52 18.02 -3.84
CA PHE A 407 26.92 17.30 -2.63
C PHE A 407 27.74 18.24 -1.74
N ALA A 408 27.41 18.24 -0.45
CA ALA A 408 28.20 18.94 0.57
C ALA A 408 29.42 18.09 0.97
N GLU A 409 30.33 18.68 1.74
CA GLU A 409 31.50 17.97 2.25
C GLU A 409 31.11 16.74 3.08
N PRO A 410 31.82 15.60 2.90
CA PRO A 410 31.57 14.38 3.66
C PRO A 410 31.54 14.62 5.18
N ARG A 411 30.62 13.94 5.87
CA ARG A 411 30.43 14.00 7.32
C ARG A 411 31.07 12.79 8.00
N GLU A 412 31.34 12.92 9.30
CA GLU A 412 31.82 11.81 10.11
C GLU A 412 30.73 10.72 10.19
N VAL A 413 31.17 9.47 10.04
CA VAL A 413 30.30 8.29 10.12
C VAL A 413 30.33 7.77 11.56
N PRO A 414 29.19 7.68 12.27
CA PRO A 414 29.14 7.09 13.60
C PRO A 414 29.63 5.64 13.62
N GLU A 415 30.19 5.20 14.75
CA GLU A 415 30.58 3.80 14.92
C GLU A 415 29.35 2.87 14.80
N GLY A 416 29.46 1.82 13.99
CA GLY A 416 28.36 0.89 13.75
C GLY A 416 27.26 1.41 12.80
N ALA A 417 27.50 2.52 12.10
CA ALA A 417 26.59 3.05 11.08
C ALA A 417 26.24 2.00 10.02
N SER A 418 25.02 2.10 9.48
CA SER A 418 24.61 1.25 8.36
C SER A 418 25.31 1.67 7.07
N ALA A 419 25.37 0.79 6.07
CA ALA A 419 25.88 1.13 4.74
C ALA A 419 25.09 2.29 4.08
N GLY A 420 23.82 2.45 4.44
CA GLY A 420 23.02 3.60 4.03
C GLY A 420 23.51 4.89 4.68
N ASP A 421 23.73 4.89 5.99
CA ASP A 421 24.24 6.07 6.70
C ASP A 421 25.67 6.43 6.25
N GLU A 422 26.53 5.45 5.94
CA GLU A 422 27.84 5.66 5.31
C GLU A 422 27.73 6.38 3.96
N LEU A 423 26.82 5.93 3.09
CA LEU A 423 26.53 6.59 1.81
C LEU A 423 26.07 8.03 2.02
N MET A 424 25.11 8.24 2.92
CA MET A 424 24.53 9.56 3.14
C MET A 424 25.54 10.52 3.77
N ALA A 425 26.35 10.06 4.73
CA ALA A 425 27.47 10.81 5.30
C ALA A 425 28.48 11.23 4.23
N PHE A 426 28.86 10.32 3.33
CA PHE A 426 29.76 10.63 2.22
C PHE A 426 29.18 11.67 1.26
N SER A 427 27.86 11.68 1.10
CA SER A 427 27.13 12.67 0.30
C SER A 427 26.85 14.00 1.04
N GLY A 428 27.42 14.16 2.24
CA GLY A 428 27.38 15.39 3.04
C GLY A 428 26.19 15.55 3.98
N ARG A 429 25.35 14.52 4.16
CA ARG A 429 24.24 14.55 5.14
C ARG A 429 24.72 14.18 6.53
N ASP A 430 24.14 14.79 7.56
CA ASP A 430 24.40 14.45 8.96
C ASP A 430 23.64 13.16 9.35
N PRO A 431 24.33 12.05 9.68
CA PRO A 431 23.68 10.78 10.03
C PRO A 431 22.78 10.83 11.27
N GLU A 432 22.90 11.86 12.11
CA GLU A 432 22.10 12.04 13.31
C GLU A 432 20.93 13.03 13.12
N PHE A 433 20.75 13.57 11.90
CA PHE A 433 19.66 14.49 11.61
C PHE A 433 18.29 13.87 11.93
N GLY A 434 17.44 14.64 12.63
CA GLY A 434 16.05 14.32 12.93
C GLY A 434 15.82 13.33 14.07
N LEU A 435 16.86 12.73 14.66
CA LEU A 435 16.71 11.61 15.62
C LEU A 435 16.73 12.01 17.11
N ARG A 436 16.38 13.25 17.43
CA ARG A 436 16.49 13.79 18.79
C ARG A 436 15.19 13.76 19.56
#